data_AF-X1BVD5-F1
#
_entry.id   AF-X1BVD5-F1
#
_cell.length_a   1.000
_cell.length_b   1.000
_cell.length_c   1.000
_cell.angle_alpha   90.00
_cell.angle_beta   90.00
_cell.angle_gamma   90.00
#
_symmetry.space_group_name_H-M   'P 1'
#
loop_
_entity.id
_entity.type
_entity.pdbx_description
1 polymer ?
#
loop_
_entity_poly.entity_id
_entity_poly.type
_entity_poly.pdbx_seq_one_letter_code
_entity_poly.pdbx_strand_id
1 'polypeptide(L)' 'MRTTINQIKEMKQKGEKITMLTAYDYAMAKIVDEVGIPLILVGDSLGMVVMGYESTIPVTMDDML' A
#
# COMPACT_ATOMS: atom_id res chain seq x y z
N MET A 1 11.70 6.73 1.40
CA MET A 1 11.57 7.61 2.59
C MET A 1 11.09 6.77 3.79
N ARG A 2 11.54 7.01 5.04
CA ARG A 2 11.05 6.24 6.20
C ARG A 2 9.89 6.96 6.89
N THR A 3 8.67 6.50 6.67
CA THR A 3 7.46 6.92 7.39
C THR A 3 7.19 5.99 8.57
N THR A 4 6.72 6.55 9.69
CA THR A 4 6.39 5.82 10.92
C THR A 4 4.96 6.08 11.36
N ILE A 5 4.41 5.20 12.19
CA ILE A 5 3.05 5.34 12.73
C ILE A 5 2.87 6.66 13.51
N ASN A 6 3.91 7.13 14.21
CA ASN A 6 3.84 8.39 14.95
C ASN A 6 3.68 9.60 13.99
N GLN A 7 4.41 9.61 12.87
CA GLN A 7 4.26 10.66 11.86
C GLN A 7 2.85 10.67 11.25
N ILE A 8 2.27 9.49 10.98
CA ILE A 8 0.88 9.37 10.49
C ILE A 8 -0.12 9.96 11.50
N LYS A 9 0.07 9.67 12.81
CA LYS A 9 -0.76 10.23 13.87
C LYS A 9 -0.66 11.76 13.94
N GLU A 10 0.55 12.30 13.81
CA GLU A 10 0.79 13.75 13.78
C GLU A 10 0.13 14.41 12.57
N MET A 11 0.24 13.84 11.37
CA MET A 11 -0.43 14.34 10.16
C MET A 11 -1.94 14.44 10.40
N LYS A 12 -2.55 13.41 11.00
CA LYS A 12 -3.98 13.42 11.36
C LYS A 12 -4.31 14.54 12.36
N GLN A 13 -3.50 14.75 13.40
CA GLN A 13 -3.70 15.81 14.39
C GLN A 13 -3.62 17.21 13.78
N LYS A 14 -2.74 17.39 12.78
CA LYS A 14 -2.59 18.64 12.03
C LYS A 14 -3.68 18.86 10.98
N GLY A 15 -4.56 17.87 10.75
CA GLY A 15 -5.59 17.93 9.71
C GLY A 15 -5.03 17.73 8.29
N GLU A 16 -3.80 17.25 8.15
CA GLU A 16 -3.17 16.95 6.86
C GLU A 16 -3.80 15.69 6.26
N LYS A 17 -4.12 15.74 4.96
CA LYS A 17 -4.62 14.56 4.24
C LYS A 17 -3.47 13.59 3.99
N ILE A 18 -3.72 12.30 4.20
CA ILE A 18 -2.72 11.24 4.10
C ILE A 18 -3.02 10.43 2.84
N THR A 19 -2.09 10.45 1.89
CA THR A 19 -2.20 9.69 0.63
C THR A 19 -1.61 8.30 0.82
N MET A 20 -2.28 7.28 0.26
CA MET A 20 -1.81 5.89 0.28
C MET A 20 -2.13 5.24 -1.06
N LEU A 21 -1.21 4.42 -1.57
CA LEU A 21 -1.40 3.64 -2.79
C LEU A 21 -1.12 2.17 -2.53
N THR A 22 -1.72 1.30 -3.34
CA THR A 22 -1.33 -0.10 -3.37
C THR A 22 -0.12 -0.31 -4.27
N ALA A 23 0.77 -1.22 -3.88
CA ALA A 23 1.86 -1.71 -4.72
C ALA A 23 2.08 -3.19 -4.39
N TYR A 24 2.32 -4.00 -5.42
CA TYR A 24 2.38 -5.46 -5.29
C TYR A 24 3.73 -6.05 -5.72
N ASP A 25 4.60 -5.22 -6.29
CA ASP A 25 5.95 -5.62 -6.70
C ASP A 25 6.98 -4.52 -6.42
N TYR A 26 8.26 -4.87 -6.60
CA TYR A 26 9.38 -3.98 -6.37
C TYR A 26 9.36 -2.73 -7.27
N ALA A 27 9.02 -2.86 -8.55
CA ALA A 27 9.08 -1.76 -9.50
C ALA A 27 8.03 -0.70 -9.17
N MET A 28 6.80 -1.13 -8.88
CA MET A 28 5.73 -0.27 -8.39
C MET A 28 6.11 0.42 -7.09
N ALA A 29 6.59 -0.34 -6.10
CA ALA A 29 6.96 0.21 -4.79
C ALA A 29 8.07 1.27 -4.90
N LYS A 30 9.05 1.03 -5.78
CA LYS A 30 10.13 1.98 -6.06
C LYS A 30 9.61 3.29 -6.64
N ILE A 31 8.73 3.22 -7.65
CA ILE A 31 8.13 4.41 -8.25
C ILE A 31 7.31 5.20 -7.22
N VAL A 32 6.52 4.50 -6.39
CA VAL A 32 5.68 5.12 -5.37
C VAL A 32 6.53 5.82 -4.30
N ASP A 33 7.66 5.24 -3.89
CA ASP A 33 8.61 5.88 -2.95
C ASP A 33 9.29 7.10 -3.57
N GLU A 34 9.70 7.04 -4.85
CA GLU A 34 10.33 8.15 -5.57
C GLU A 34 9.42 9.37 -5.71
N VAL A 35 8.10 9.18 -5.83
CA VAL A 35 7.10 10.26 -5.91
C VAL A 35 6.72 10.81 -4.52
N GLY A 36 7.20 10.19 -3.43
CA GLY A 36 7.03 10.68 -2.07
C GLY A 36 5.66 10.37 -1.45
N ILE A 37 4.99 9.29 -1.88
CA ILE A 37 3.77 8.82 -1.22
C ILE A 37 4.14 8.24 0.16
N PRO A 38 3.49 8.68 1.25
CA PRO A 38 3.95 8.34 2.60
C PRO A 38 3.66 6.89 2.99
N LEU A 39 2.72 6.22 2.32
CA LEU A 39 2.23 4.87 2.65
C LEU A 39 2.00 4.01 1.42
N ILE A 40 2.45 2.76 1.50
CA ILE A 40 2.15 1.69 0.55
C ILE A 40 1.33 0.62 1.27
N LEU A 41 0.28 0.12 0.62
CA LEU A 41 -0.54 -1.00 1.08
C LEU A 41 -0.34 -2.22 0.17
N VAL A 42 0.21 -3.30 0.71
CA VAL A 42 0.10 -4.63 0.10
C VAL A 42 -1.23 -5.22 0.56
N GLY A 43 -2.25 -5.15 -0.31
CA GLY A 43 -3.62 -5.56 0.01
C GLY A 43 -4.08 -6.76 -0.81
N ASP A 44 -5.10 -7.45 -0.32
CA ASP A 44 -5.76 -8.59 -0.98
C ASP A 44 -6.40 -8.23 -2.33
N SER A 45 -6.53 -6.94 -2.66
CA SER A 45 -6.84 -6.45 -4.00
C SER A 45 -5.91 -6.99 -5.08
N LEU A 46 -4.71 -7.47 -4.71
CA LEU A 46 -3.78 -8.19 -5.59
C LEU A 46 -4.46 -9.41 -6.26
N GLY A 47 -5.40 -10.07 -5.58
CA GLY A 47 -6.14 -11.20 -6.13
C GLY A 47 -6.92 -10.84 -7.39
N MET A 48 -7.52 -9.65 -7.43
CA MET A 48 -8.26 -9.20 -8.60
C MET A 48 -7.35 -8.61 -9.67
N VAL A 49 -6.41 -7.74 -9.27
CA VAL A 49 -5.64 -6.93 -10.24
C VAL A 49 -4.37 -7.60 -10.75
N VAL A 50 -3.82 -8.56 -10.00
CA VAL A 50 -2.60 -9.31 -10.37
C VAL A 50 -2.96 -10.75 -10.74
N MET A 51 -3.79 -11.43 -9.93
CA MET A 51 -4.10 -12.86 -10.12
C MET A 51 -5.35 -13.13 -10.97
N GLY A 52 -6.15 -12.10 -11.26
CA GLY A 52 -7.33 -12.20 -12.12
C GLY A 52 -8.54 -12.90 -11.48
N TYR A 53 -8.60 -13.00 -10.16
CA TYR A 53 -9.75 -13.51 -9.44
C TYR A 53 -10.94 -12.55 -9.53
N GLU A 54 -12.16 -13.09 -9.48
CA GLU A 54 -13.38 -12.28 -9.46
C GLU A 54 -13.61 -11.58 -8.11
N SER A 55 -12.93 -12.02 -7.05
CA SER A 55 -13.00 -11.44 -5.71
C SER A 55 -11.68 -11.63 -4.96
N THR A 56 -11.53 -11.01 -3.80
CA THR A 56 -10.34 -11.16 -2.94
C THR A 56 -10.41 -12.37 -1.99
N ILE A 57 -11.54 -13.09 -1.95
CA ILE A 57 -11.75 -14.27 -1.09
C ILE A 57 -10.68 -15.36 -1.26
N PRO A 58 -10.19 -15.67 -2.49
CA PRO A 58 -9.22 -16.75 -2.67
C PRO A 58 -7.78 -16.38 -2.25
N VAL A 59 -7.51 -15.12 -1.91
CA VAL A 59 -6.17 -14.66 -1.54
C VAL A 59 -5.73 -15.27 -0.22
N THR A 60 -4.51 -15.79 -0.20
CA THR A 60 -3.88 -16.41 0.97
C THR A 60 -2.74 -15.56 1.51
N MET A 61 -2.21 -15.93 2.67
CA MET A 61 -1.00 -15.29 3.22
C MET A 61 0.23 -15.54 2.35
N ASP A 62 0.31 -16.69 1.69
CA ASP A 62 1.44 -17.01 0.82
C ASP A 62 1.47 -16.13 -0.43
N ASP A 63 0.32 -15.61 -0.88
CA ASP A 63 0.24 -14.66 -1.98
C ASP A 63 0.71 -13.24 -1.60
N MET A 64 0.86 -12.97 -0.29
CA MET A 64 1.19 -11.64 0.25
C MET A 64 2.63 -11.52 0.78
N LEU A 65 3.37 -12.64 0.90
CA LEU A 65 4.69 -12.73 1.52
C LEU A 65 5.80 -12.95 0.48
#